data_AF-H8KVT3-F1
#
_entry.id   AF-H8KVT3-F1
#
_cell.length_a   1.000
_cell.length_b   1.000
_cell.length_c   1.000
_cell.angle_alpha   90.00
_cell.angle_beta   90.00
_cell.angle_gamma   90.00
#
_symmetry.space_group_name_H-M   'P 1'
#
loop_
_entity.id
_entity.type
_entity.pdbx_description
1 polymer ?
#
loop_
_entity_poly.entity_id
_entity_poly.type
_entity_poly.pdbx_seq_one_letter_code
_entity_poly.pdbx_strand_id
1 'polypeptide(L)'
;MRKLLLTLMLIICATILVKAQTTKYGALAIDRDNGFYYGWAYDYSTVEEAEKRAIEECTRRGGNAYVVLTWSGGACAAYRTIDGKVGTAYGWGVAPTRVEADAIATRECLKRSNGSPASNFVWACNSSNAPFKEIYNAANQNPAPTTSTQNTGAKDFISFNGGRLEASGDCPSENTASITTDDESFGVLISNLPVGGSANVAAPGTCSDCTNLILTDLNNTKSYIATRGSVTRNGKGVTFNVSVMEMNDMLNGGGTSYSLSGTITCED
;
A
#
# COMPACT_ATOMS: atom_id res chain seq x y z
N MET A 1 -55.40 -37.36 -7.52
CA MET A 1 -54.19 -37.85 -6.83
C MET A 1 -52.99 -38.06 -7.78
N ARG A 2 -53.14 -38.62 -8.99
CA ARG A 2 -52.04 -38.78 -9.98
C ARG A 2 -51.39 -37.49 -10.51
N LYS A 3 -52.11 -36.36 -10.51
CA LYS A 3 -51.57 -35.04 -10.93
C LYS A 3 -50.77 -34.31 -9.84
N LEU A 4 -50.87 -34.76 -8.57
CA LEU A 4 -50.17 -34.14 -7.44
C LEU A 4 -48.77 -34.75 -7.22
N LEU A 5 -48.53 -35.97 -7.72
CA LEU A 5 -47.22 -36.61 -7.68
C LEU A 5 -46.28 -36.14 -8.81
N LEU A 6 -46.81 -35.62 -9.92
CA LEU A 6 -46.01 -35.17 -11.07
C LEU A 6 -45.46 -33.75 -10.91
N THR A 7 -46.09 -32.91 -10.08
CA THR A 7 -45.57 -31.57 -9.77
C THR A 7 -44.49 -31.59 -8.70
N LEU A 8 -44.47 -32.58 -7.80
CA LEU A 8 -43.44 -32.70 -6.77
C LEU A 8 -42.10 -33.22 -7.33
N MET A 9 -42.12 -33.92 -8.47
CA MET A 9 -40.92 -34.50 -9.09
C MET A 9 -40.18 -33.52 -10.02
N LEU A 10 -40.81 -32.41 -10.43
CA LEU A 10 -40.18 -31.37 -11.25
C LEU A 10 -39.42 -30.31 -10.43
N ILE A 11 -39.66 -30.24 -9.11
CA ILE A 11 -39.07 -29.23 -8.21
C ILE A 11 -37.69 -29.66 -7.65
N ILE A 12 -37.32 -30.94 -7.80
CA ILE A 12 -36.07 -31.49 -7.25
C ILE A 12 -34.89 -31.39 -8.23
N CYS A 13 -35.13 -31.02 -9.50
CA CYS A 13 -34.10 -31.02 -10.57
C CYS A 13 -33.42 -29.66 -10.81
N ALA A 14 -33.39 -28.78 -9.80
CA ALA A 14 -32.61 -27.55 -9.82
C ALA A 14 -31.70 -27.47 -8.58
N THR A 15 -31.04 -28.57 -8.23
CA THR A 15 -29.86 -28.51 -7.36
C THR A 15 -28.74 -27.84 -8.16
N ILE A 16 -28.69 -26.51 -8.08
CA ILE A 16 -27.55 -25.72 -8.55
C ILE A 16 -26.33 -26.24 -7.81
N LEU A 17 -25.45 -26.94 -8.52
CA LEU A 17 -24.10 -27.27 -8.06
C LEU A 17 -23.33 -25.96 -7.89
N VAL A 18 -23.55 -25.28 -6.77
CA VAL A 18 -22.68 -24.20 -6.32
C VAL A 18 -21.38 -24.88 -5.94
N LYS A 19 -20.46 -25.04 -6.90
CA LYS A 19 -19.07 -25.41 -6.58
C LYS A 19 -18.56 -24.35 -5.62
N ALA A 20 -18.25 -24.75 -4.39
CA ALA A 20 -17.64 -23.87 -3.41
C ALA A 20 -16.43 -23.18 -4.07
N GLN A 21 -16.45 -21.85 -4.13
CA GLN A 21 -15.31 -21.08 -4.60
C GLN A 21 -14.23 -21.18 -3.54
N THR A 22 -13.12 -21.79 -3.91
CA THR A 22 -11.94 -21.88 -3.06
C THR A 22 -11.01 -20.76 -3.46
N THR A 23 -11.17 -19.60 -2.82
CA THR A 23 -10.26 -18.48 -3.03
C THR A 23 -8.91 -18.83 -2.44
N LYS A 24 -7.86 -18.67 -3.24
CA LYS A 24 -6.48 -18.80 -2.81
C LYS A 24 -5.76 -17.48 -3.01
N TYR A 25 -4.72 -17.27 -2.21
CA TYR A 25 -3.93 -16.06 -2.18
C TYR A 25 -2.48 -16.34 -2.52
N GLY A 26 -1.87 -15.40 -3.21
CA GLY A 26 -0.44 -15.39 -3.50
C GLY A 26 0.14 -14.01 -3.27
N ALA A 27 1.45 -13.97 -3.02
CA ALA A 27 2.20 -12.76 -2.81
C ALA A 27 3.63 -12.87 -3.35
N LEU A 28 4.20 -11.72 -3.70
CA LEU A 28 5.60 -11.55 -4.10
C LEU A 28 6.21 -10.43 -3.25
N ALA A 29 7.34 -10.73 -2.63
CA ALA A 29 8.18 -9.76 -1.95
C ALA A 29 9.55 -9.70 -2.61
N ILE A 30 10.12 -8.50 -2.69
CA ILE A 30 11.45 -8.27 -3.25
C ILE A 30 12.25 -7.34 -2.35
N ASP A 31 13.56 -7.44 -2.45
CA ASP A 31 14.46 -6.37 -2.07
C ASP A 31 14.43 -5.29 -3.16
N ARG A 32 13.94 -4.09 -2.84
CA ARG A 32 13.77 -3.01 -3.83
C ARG A 32 15.08 -2.30 -4.17
N ASP A 33 16.09 -2.40 -3.31
CA ASP A 33 17.38 -1.75 -3.52
C ASP A 33 18.28 -2.62 -4.41
N ASN A 34 18.11 -3.94 -4.33
CA ASN A 34 18.91 -4.91 -5.07
C ASN A 34 18.15 -5.60 -6.21
N GLY A 35 16.88 -5.95 -6.01
CA GLY A 35 16.07 -6.73 -6.95
C GLY A 35 16.48 -8.21 -7.09
N PHE A 36 17.69 -8.58 -6.72
CA PHE A 36 18.14 -9.96 -6.83
C PHE A 36 17.50 -10.89 -5.79
N TYR A 37 17.26 -10.37 -4.58
CA TYR A 37 16.59 -11.11 -3.52
C TYR A 37 15.08 -10.95 -3.65
N TYR A 38 14.39 -12.09 -3.70
CA TYR A 38 12.94 -12.15 -3.81
C TYR A 38 12.39 -13.37 -3.08
N GLY A 39 11.13 -13.30 -2.68
CA GLY A 39 10.38 -14.38 -2.08
C GLY A 39 8.95 -14.36 -2.58
N TRP A 40 8.33 -15.54 -2.62
CA TRP A 40 7.03 -15.71 -3.24
C TRP A 40 6.23 -16.77 -2.49
N ALA A 41 4.92 -16.63 -2.56
CA ALA A 41 3.96 -17.53 -1.95
C ALA A 41 2.74 -17.64 -2.84
N TYR A 42 2.10 -18.81 -2.85
CA TYR A 42 0.89 -19.10 -3.61
C TYR A 42 0.10 -20.20 -2.91
N ASP A 43 -1.19 -20.31 -3.22
CA ASP A 43 -2.10 -21.32 -2.65
C ASP A 43 -2.42 -21.22 -1.15
N TYR A 44 -2.16 -20.06 -0.56
CA TYR A 44 -2.48 -19.78 0.83
C TYR A 44 -3.97 -19.50 1.05
N SER A 45 -4.43 -19.76 2.27
CA SER A 45 -5.81 -19.55 2.72
C SER A 45 -6.15 -18.10 2.99
N THR A 46 -5.16 -17.30 3.39
CA THR A 46 -5.35 -15.87 3.65
C THR A 46 -4.26 -15.03 2.99
N VAL A 47 -4.52 -13.72 2.90
CA VAL A 47 -3.57 -12.73 2.40
C VAL A 47 -2.34 -12.67 3.29
N GLU A 48 -2.55 -12.60 4.60
CA GLU A 48 -1.52 -12.40 5.61
C GLU A 48 -0.53 -13.57 5.62
N GLU A 49 -1.00 -14.80 5.46
CA GLU A 49 -0.14 -15.98 5.35
C GLU A 49 0.71 -15.94 4.08
N ALA A 50 0.12 -15.54 2.95
CA ALA A 50 0.83 -15.44 1.68
C ALA A 50 1.93 -14.36 1.76
N GLU A 51 1.59 -13.17 2.25
CA GLU A 51 2.51 -12.04 2.37
C GLU A 51 3.64 -12.34 3.33
N LYS A 52 3.32 -12.87 4.52
CA LYS A 52 4.32 -13.29 5.51
C LYS A 52 5.29 -14.30 4.91
N ARG A 53 4.78 -15.33 4.23
CA ARG A 53 5.63 -16.36 3.61
C ARG A 53 6.54 -15.77 2.53
N ALA A 54 6.02 -14.86 1.70
CA ALA A 54 6.81 -14.21 0.65
C ALA A 54 7.94 -13.36 1.26
N ILE A 55 7.66 -12.61 2.32
CA ILE A 55 8.67 -11.82 3.07
C ILE A 55 9.73 -12.75 3.67
N GLU A 56 9.32 -13.83 4.34
CA GLU A 56 10.23 -14.81 4.94
C GLU A 56 11.17 -15.42 3.89
N GLU A 57 10.65 -15.81 2.74
CA GLU A 57 11.47 -16.36 1.65
C GLU A 57 12.48 -15.37 1.09
N CYS A 58 12.11 -14.10 0.96
CA CYS A 58 13.01 -13.04 0.50
C CYS A 58 14.10 -12.75 1.55
N THR A 59 13.69 -12.59 2.80
CA THR A 59 14.59 -12.31 3.94
C THR A 59 15.57 -13.46 4.17
N ARG A 60 15.10 -14.71 4.07
CA ARG A 60 15.94 -15.92 4.17
C ARG A 60 17.04 -15.96 3.10
N ARG A 61 16.83 -15.30 1.96
CA ARG A 61 17.85 -15.16 0.90
C ARG A 61 18.79 -13.98 1.11
N GLY A 62 18.55 -13.15 2.14
CA GLY A 62 19.40 -12.02 2.52
C GLY A 62 18.89 -10.66 2.06
N GLY A 63 17.66 -10.56 1.54
CA GLY A 63 17.09 -9.29 1.06
C GLY A 63 16.39 -8.47 2.13
N ASN A 64 16.37 -7.15 1.96
CA ASN A 64 15.48 -6.26 2.70
C ASN A 64 14.06 -6.29 2.08
N ALA A 65 13.24 -7.23 2.55
CA ALA A 65 12.05 -7.67 1.83
C ALA A 65 10.83 -6.75 1.99
N TYR A 66 10.24 -6.34 0.86
CA TYR A 66 8.96 -5.64 0.81
C TYR A 66 7.99 -6.35 -0.13
N VAL A 67 6.74 -6.50 0.29
CA VAL A 67 5.67 -6.96 -0.60
C VAL A 67 5.52 -5.95 -1.75
N VAL A 68 5.44 -6.45 -2.97
CA VAL A 68 5.23 -5.65 -4.20
C VAL A 68 4.00 -6.10 -4.97
N LEU A 69 3.46 -7.26 -4.67
CA LEU A 69 2.30 -7.81 -5.36
C LEU A 69 1.59 -8.81 -4.44
N THR A 70 0.26 -8.68 -4.35
CA THR A 70 -0.64 -9.60 -3.66
C THR A 70 -1.86 -9.81 -4.54
N TRP A 71 -2.29 -11.07 -4.71
CA TRP A 71 -3.44 -11.41 -5.55
C TRP A 71 -4.26 -12.55 -4.98
N SER A 72 -5.50 -12.65 -5.43
CA SER A 72 -6.39 -13.78 -5.13
C SER A 72 -7.04 -14.36 -6.37
N GLY A 73 -7.58 -15.57 -6.22
CA GLY A 73 -8.30 -16.27 -7.29
C GLY A 73 -7.36 -16.97 -8.27
N GLY A 74 -7.93 -17.50 -9.35
CA GLY A 74 -7.21 -18.24 -10.39
C GLY A 74 -6.37 -17.31 -11.26
N ALA A 75 -5.18 -16.95 -10.76
CA ALA A 75 -4.23 -16.10 -11.46
C ALA A 75 -2.80 -16.56 -11.23
N CYS A 76 -1.94 -16.13 -12.13
CA CYS A 76 -0.51 -16.35 -12.11
C CYS A 76 0.24 -15.03 -11.91
N ALA A 77 1.33 -15.10 -11.18
CA ALA A 77 2.30 -14.03 -11.06
C ALA A 77 3.64 -14.46 -11.64
N ALA A 78 4.38 -13.52 -12.20
CA ALA A 78 5.74 -13.72 -12.68
C ALA A 78 6.64 -12.58 -12.18
N TYR A 79 7.90 -12.90 -11.91
CA TYR A 79 8.96 -11.95 -11.58
C TYR A 79 10.16 -12.21 -12.48
N ARG A 80 10.76 -11.13 -12.99
CA ARG A 80 11.81 -11.12 -14.00
C ARG A 80 12.92 -10.17 -13.56
N THR A 81 14.16 -10.60 -13.74
CA THR A 81 15.36 -9.80 -13.49
C THR A 81 16.39 -10.04 -14.60
N ILE A 82 17.38 -9.17 -14.70
CA ILE A 82 18.57 -9.41 -15.53
C ILE A 82 19.59 -10.29 -14.78
N ASP A 83 20.59 -10.81 -15.49
CA ASP A 83 21.73 -11.45 -14.86
C ASP A 83 22.72 -10.44 -14.26
N GLY A 84 23.46 -10.86 -13.23
CA GLY A 84 24.51 -10.06 -12.62
C GLY A 84 23.98 -9.02 -11.63
N LYS A 85 24.46 -7.78 -11.70
CA LYS A 85 24.08 -6.72 -10.77
C LYS A 85 22.71 -6.16 -11.16
N VAL A 86 21.65 -6.69 -10.53
CA VAL A 86 20.25 -6.37 -10.85
C VAL A 86 19.89 -4.92 -10.53
N GLY A 87 20.19 -4.42 -9.32
CA GLY A 87 19.77 -3.08 -8.92
C GLY A 87 18.26 -2.89 -9.11
N THR A 88 17.85 -1.90 -9.89
CA THR A 88 16.43 -1.66 -10.21
C THR A 88 15.94 -2.39 -11.48
N ALA A 89 16.80 -3.17 -12.13
CA ALA A 89 16.54 -3.85 -13.41
C ALA A 89 15.70 -5.14 -13.22
N TYR A 90 14.47 -4.97 -12.77
CA TYR A 90 13.52 -6.03 -12.49
C TYR A 90 12.09 -5.66 -12.89
N GLY A 91 11.19 -6.64 -12.91
CA GLY A 91 9.77 -6.42 -13.16
C GLY A 91 8.93 -7.60 -12.69
N TRP A 92 7.70 -7.32 -12.30
CA TRP A 92 6.70 -8.36 -12.02
C TRP A 92 5.43 -8.12 -12.81
N GLY A 93 4.61 -9.16 -12.91
CA GLY A 93 3.32 -9.12 -13.56
C GLY A 93 2.37 -10.12 -12.92
N VAL A 94 1.08 -9.81 -12.95
CA VAL A 94 0.00 -10.70 -12.53
C VAL A 94 -1.07 -10.71 -13.61
N ALA A 95 -1.59 -11.89 -13.93
CA ALA A 95 -2.64 -12.06 -14.92
C ALA A 95 -3.37 -13.41 -14.71
N PRO A 96 -4.54 -13.61 -15.33
CA PRO A 96 -5.23 -14.91 -15.30
C PRO A 96 -4.37 -16.07 -15.81
N THR A 97 -3.43 -15.81 -16.74
CA THR A 97 -2.55 -16.84 -17.29
C THR A 97 -1.07 -16.55 -17.03
N ARG A 98 -0.27 -17.61 -16.94
CA ARG A 98 1.20 -17.51 -16.79
C ARG A 98 1.84 -16.72 -17.93
N VAL A 99 1.38 -16.95 -19.17
CA VAL A 99 1.97 -16.32 -20.37
C VAL A 99 1.78 -14.80 -20.33
N GLU A 100 0.59 -14.34 -19.95
CA GLU A 100 0.30 -12.91 -19.82
C GLU A 100 1.08 -12.28 -18.66
N ALA A 101 1.13 -12.95 -17.50
CA ALA A 101 1.87 -12.46 -16.33
C ALA A 101 3.37 -12.31 -16.65
N ASP A 102 3.94 -13.29 -17.35
CA ASP A 102 5.33 -13.28 -17.79
C ASP A 102 5.62 -12.18 -18.82
N ALA A 103 4.70 -11.95 -19.76
CA ALA A 103 4.82 -10.86 -20.72
C ALA A 103 4.82 -9.48 -20.05
N ILE A 104 4.00 -9.30 -19.00
CA ILE A 104 3.98 -8.07 -18.19
C ILE A 104 5.31 -7.91 -17.45
N ALA A 105 5.75 -8.95 -16.71
CA ALA A 105 7.00 -8.92 -15.94
C ALA A 105 8.22 -8.64 -16.83
N THR A 106 8.26 -9.26 -18.02
CA THR A 106 9.32 -9.06 -19.01
C THR A 106 9.35 -7.62 -19.50
N ARG A 107 8.20 -7.05 -19.89
CA ARG A 107 8.10 -5.66 -20.35
C ARG A 107 8.60 -4.68 -19.30
N GLU A 108 8.21 -4.91 -18.05
CA GLU A 108 8.62 -4.10 -16.90
C GLU A 108 10.13 -4.19 -16.64
N CYS A 109 10.71 -5.39 -16.68
CA CYS A 109 12.15 -5.58 -16.53
C CYS A 109 12.94 -4.95 -17.68
N LEU A 110 12.50 -5.11 -18.92
CA LEU A 110 13.13 -4.49 -20.10
C LEU A 110 13.11 -2.96 -20.00
N LYS A 111 12.00 -2.38 -19.53
CA LYS A 111 11.88 -0.93 -19.32
C LYS A 111 12.90 -0.41 -18.30
N ARG A 112 13.06 -1.10 -17.16
CA ARG A 112 13.99 -0.66 -16.09
C ARG A 112 15.45 -0.97 -16.39
N SER A 113 15.71 -1.96 -17.23
CA SER A 113 17.07 -2.41 -17.59
C SER A 113 17.61 -1.78 -18.88
N ASN A 114 16.90 -0.80 -19.45
CA ASN A 114 17.21 -0.19 -20.74
C ASN A 114 17.36 -1.21 -21.88
N GLY A 115 16.46 -2.20 -21.92
CA GLY A 115 16.40 -3.23 -22.95
C GLY A 115 17.31 -4.45 -22.71
N SER A 116 18.00 -4.52 -21.57
CA SER A 116 18.83 -5.69 -21.25
C SER A 116 17.98 -6.95 -21.06
N PRO A 117 18.39 -8.13 -21.56
CA PRO A 117 17.56 -9.34 -21.49
C PRO A 117 17.15 -9.73 -20.06
N ALA A 118 15.85 -9.94 -19.85
CA ALA A 118 15.27 -10.39 -18.58
C ALA A 118 15.35 -11.92 -18.43
N SER A 119 16.57 -12.44 -18.38
CA SER A 119 16.89 -13.87 -18.46
C SER A 119 16.52 -14.67 -17.20
N ASN A 120 16.54 -14.06 -16.02
CA ASN A 120 16.22 -14.73 -14.76
C ASN A 120 14.73 -14.52 -14.41
N PHE A 121 14.03 -15.59 -14.05
CA PHE A 121 12.59 -15.54 -13.82
C PHE A 121 12.08 -16.55 -12.80
N VAL A 122 11.01 -16.17 -12.09
CA VAL A 122 10.17 -17.06 -11.30
C VAL A 122 8.70 -16.78 -11.56
N TRP A 123 7.85 -17.79 -11.37
CA TRP A 123 6.42 -17.63 -11.55
C TRP A 123 5.64 -18.60 -10.66
N ALA A 124 4.40 -18.26 -10.40
CA ALA A 124 3.47 -18.99 -9.56
C ALA A 124 2.07 -18.89 -10.14
N CYS A 125 1.20 -19.88 -9.88
CA CYS A 125 -0.23 -19.75 -10.11
C CYS A 125 -0.99 -20.29 -8.90
N ASN A 126 -2.06 -19.62 -8.54
CA ASN A 126 -2.98 -20.14 -7.55
C ASN A 126 -3.87 -21.23 -8.18
N SER A 127 -3.96 -22.38 -7.52
CA SER A 127 -4.94 -23.45 -7.75
C SER A 127 -6.31 -23.06 -7.20
N SER A 128 -6.86 -21.96 -7.72
CA SER A 128 -8.17 -21.43 -7.34
C SER A 128 -9.13 -21.37 -8.52
N ASN A 129 -10.39 -21.68 -8.26
CA ASN A 129 -11.50 -21.51 -9.20
C ASN A 129 -12.27 -20.19 -8.98
N ALA A 130 -11.84 -19.36 -8.01
CA ALA A 130 -12.41 -18.05 -7.79
C ALA A 130 -11.89 -17.06 -8.86
N PRO A 131 -12.66 -16.02 -9.20
CA PRO A 131 -12.21 -14.99 -10.14
C PRO A 131 -10.92 -14.32 -9.67
N PHE A 132 -10.02 -14.06 -10.62
CA PHE A 132 -8.80 -13.28 -10.35
C PHE A 132 -9.16 -11.90 -9.79
N LYS A 133 -8.47 -11.51 -8.72
CA LYS A 133 -8.47 -10.15 -8.20
C LYS A 133 -7.06 -9.76 -7.79
N GLU A 134 -6.60 -8.62 -8.29
CA GLU A 134 -5.41 -7.95 -7.77
C GLU A 134 -5.77 -7.29 -6.43
N ILE A 135 -5.02 -7.60 -5.38
CA ILE A 135 -5.23 -7.04 -4.04
C ILE A 135 -4.29 -5.87 -3.81
N TYR A 136 -3.01 -6.06 -4.16
CA TYR A 136 -1.99 -5.03 -4.09
C TYR A 136 -1.01 -5.20 -5.25
N ASN A 137 -0.57 -4.11 -5.87
CA ASN A 137 0.46 -4.12 -6.89
C ASN A 137 1.22 -2.79 -6.91
N ALA A 138 2.48 -2.83 -6.51
CA ALA A 138 3.36 -1.67 -6.46
C ALA A 138 3.69 -1.10 -7.86
N ALA A 139 3.41 -1.81 -8.96
CA ALA A 139 3.64 -1.31 -10.33
C ALA A 139 2.48 -0.43 -10.83
N ASN A 140 1.26 -0.70 -10.37
CA ASN A 140 0.08 0.16 -10.61
C ASN A 140 0.11 1.42 -9.73
N GLN A 141 1.02 1.44 -8.75
CA GLN A 141 1.45 2.62 -8.01
C GLN A 141 2.58 3.33 -8.81
N ASN A 142 2.29 3.87 -10.00
CA ASN A 142 3.29 4.69 -10.75
C ASN A 142 3.43 6.09 -10.07
N PRO A 143 4.55 6.84 -10.22
CA PRO A 143 5.22 7.67 -9.21
C PRO A 143 4.59 9.04 -8.88
N ALA A 144 3.28 9.08 -8.65
CA ALA A 144 2.63 10.17 -7.93
C ALA A 144 1.77 9.54 -6.82
N PRO A 145 1.97 9.91 -5.53
CA PRO A 145 1.10 9.40 -4.48
C PRO A 145 -0.31 9.95 -4.72
N THR A 146 -1.23 9.05 -5.07
CA THR A 146 -2.67 9.35 -5.07
C THR A 146 -3.22 8.87 -3.73
N THR A 147 -3.45 9.83 -2.83
CA THR A 147 -4.07 9.64 -1.52
C THR A 147 -5.55 9.28 -1.72
N SER A 148 -6.00 8.15 -1.17
CA SER A 148 -7.41 7.75 -1.14
C SER A 148 -7.85 7.56 0.31
N THR A 149 -8.86 8.31 0.72
CA THR A 149 -9.64 8.09 1.94
C THR A 149 -10.57 6.89 1.73
N GLN A 150 -10.49 5.87 2.58
CA GLN A 150 -11.52 4.81 2.66
C GLN A 150 -12.22 4.86 4.01
N ASN A 151 -13.51 5.17 3.98
CA ASN A 151 -14.36 5.18 5.16
C ASN A 151 -14.89 3.76 5.40
N THR A 152 -14.43 3.10 6.44
CA THR A 152 -14.89 1.75 6.82
C THR A 152 -15.50 1.73 8.21
N GLY A 153 -16.36 2.71 8.54
CA GLY A 153 -17.33 2.61 9.64
C GLY A 153 -16.80 2.32 11.05
N ALA A 154 -15.49 2.27 11.28
CA ALA A 154 -14.90 1.90 12.57
C ALA A 154 -13.59 2.62 12.93
N LYS A 155 -12.96 3.40 12.04
CA LYS A 155 -11.82 4.32 12.30
C LYS A 155 -11.40 5.00 10.99
N ASP A 156 -11.09 6.29 11.02
CA ASP A 156 -10.51 7.01 9.88
C ASP A 156 -8.98 6.81 9.87
N PHE A 157 -8.40 6.39 8.75
CA PHE A 157 -6.95 6.23 8.61
C PHE A 157 -6.44 6.94 7.36
N ILE A 158 -5.17 7.34 7.40
CA ILE A 158 -4.47 7.99 6.29
C ILE A 158 -3.49 6.98 5.72
N SER A 159 -3.38 6.85 4.41
CA SER A 159 -2.36 5.98 3.81
C SER A 159 -1.30 6.77 3.06
N PHE A 160 -0.03 6.47 3.37
CA PHE A 160 1.15 7.00 2.68
C PHE A 160 1.97 5.83 2.13
N ASN A 161 2.17 5.78 0.81
CA ASN A 161 2.97 4.73 0.15
C ASN A 161 2.57 3.29 0.53
N GLY A 162 1.30 3.05 0.89
CA GLY A 162 0.80 1.74 1.32
C GLY A 162 0.89 1.46 2.82
N GLY A 163 1.49 2.35 3.62
CA GLY A 163 1.39 2.30 5.08
C GLY A 163 -0.01 2.75 5.53
N ARG A 164 -0.57 2.10 6.54
CA ARG A 164 -1.82 2.50 7.22
C ARG A 164 -1.42 3.36 8.42
N LEU A 165 -1.86 4.61 8.45
CA LEU A 165 -1.67 5.50 9.58
C LEU A 165 -2.97 5.51 10.38
N GLU A 166 -3.03 4.77 11.47
CA GLU A 166 -4.08 4.95 12.46
C GLU A 166 -3.75 6.17 13.31
N ALA A 167 -4.50 7.25 13.14
CA ALA A 167 -4.27 8.42 13.96
C ALA A 167 -4.91 8.23 15.35
N SER A 168 -4.10 7.92 16.36
CA SER A 168 -4.50 8.07 17.77
C SER A 168 -3.58 9.10 18.43
N GLY A 169 -4.12 10.03 19.20
CA GLY A 169 -3.29 11.09 19.75
C GLY A 169 -3.99 11.83 20.86
N ASP A 170 -3.28 11.95 21.98
CA ASP A 170 -3.62 12.87 23.05
C ASP A 170 -3.39 14.30 22.54
N CYS A 171 -4.34 15.19 22.79
CA CYS A 171 -4.22 16.62 22.50
C CYS A 171 -4.06 17.40 23.82
N PRO A 172 -2.93 17.24 24.56
CA PRO A 172 -2.81 17.63 25.96
C PRO A 172 -2.72 19.15 26.21
N SER A 173 -2.54 19.97 25.16
CA SER A 173 -2.46 21.43 25.31
C SER A 173 -2.86 22.21 24.04
N GLU A 174 -3.13 23.50 24.21
CA GLU A 174 -3.70 24.41 23.19
C GLU A 174 -2.87 24.56 21.90
N ASN A 175 -1.62 24.10 21.85
CA ASN A 175 -0.68 24.44 20.78
C ASN A 175 0.04 23.26 20.12
N THR A 176 -0.19 22.03 20.56
CA THR A 176 0.42 20.84 19.94
C THR A 176 -0.57 19.69 19.84
N ALA A 177 -0.60 19.04 18.68
CA ALA A 177 -1.24 17.75 18.49
C ALA A 177 -0.16 16.75 18.06
N SER A 178 0.01 15.71 18.87
CA SER A 178 0.86 14.56 18.55
C SER A 178 -0.02 13.39 18.15
N ILE A 179 0.30 12.75 17.04
CA ILE A 179 -0.40 11.56 16.59
C ILE A 179 0.61 10.42 16.57
N THR A 180 0.26 9.36 17.27
CA THR A 180 0.97 8.09 17.28
C THR A 180 0.11 7.05 16.56
N THR A 181 0.73 6.28 15.68
CA THR A 181 0.08 5.12 15.06
C THR A 181 0.19 3.89 15.95
N ASP A 182 -0.75 2.95 15.78
CA ASP A 182 -0.73 1.62 16.43
C ASP A 182 0.48 0.78 15.98
N ASP A 183 0.95 1.05 14.77
CA ASP A 183 2.29 0.73 14.32
C ASP A 183 3.25 1.76 14.94
N GLU A 184 4.23 1.38 15.77
CA GLU A 184 5.20 2.29 16.46
C GLU A 184 6.11 3.10 15.50
N SER A 185 5.77 3.06 14.23
CA SER A 185 6.54 3.40 13.06
C SER A 185 6.27 4.81 12.53
N PHE A 186 5.25 5.52 13.01
CA PHE A 186 4.97 6.88 12.55
C PHE A 186 4.59 7.83 13.68
N GLY A 187 5.17 9.03 13.62
CA GLY A 187 4.84 10.15 14.49
C GLY A 187 4.48 11.38 13.67
N VAL A 188 3.36 12.00 13.99
CA VAL A 188 2.98 13.30 13.43
C VAL A 188 3.02 14.35 14.53
N LEU A 189 3.73 15.44 14.30
CA LEU A 189 3.74 16.60 15.18
C LEU A 189 3.15 17.80 14.46
N ILE A 190 2.07 18.34 15.02
CA ILE A 190 1.46 19.61 14.61
C ILE A 190 1.75 20.61 15.72
N SER A 191 2.43 21.71 15.41
CA SER A 191 2.74 22.77 16.37
C SER A 191 2.08 24.10 15.97
N ASN A 192 1.70 24.91 16.96
CA ASN A 192 1.11 26.26 16.80
C ASN A 192 -0.25 26.23 16.08
N LEU A 193 -1.14 25.30 16.45
CA LEU A 193 -2.50 25.22 15.89
C LEU A 193 -3.52 25.86 16.85
N PRO A 194 -4.04 27.07 16.55
CA PRO A 194 -4.98 27.75 17.43
C PRO A 194 -6.31 26.99 17.56
N VAL A 195 -6.88 26.97 18.78
CA VAL A 195 -8.19 26.36 19.06
C VAL A 195 -9.28 27.11 18.30
N GLY A 196 -10.07 26.39 17.49
CA GLY A 196 -11.17 26.96 16.71
C GLY A 196 -10.73 27.84 15.53
N GLY A 197 -9.47 27.71 15.08
CA GLY A 197 -8.90 28.48 13.98
C GLY A 197 -8.42 27.64 12.80
N SER A 198 -8.18 28.33 11.68
CA SER A 198 -7.42 27.82 10.55
C SER A 198 -6.05 28.46 10.54
N ALA A 199 -5.01 27.67 10.31
CA ALA A 199 -3.66 28.15 10.13
C ALA A 199 -3.11 27.72 8.78
N ASN A 200 -2.37 28.63 8.14
CA ASN A 200 -1.62 28.29 6.94
C ASN A 200 -0.33 27.60 7.34
N VAL A 201 0.03 26.59 6.56
CA VAL A 201 1.30 25.88 6.71
C VAL A 201 2.31 26.53 5.78
N ALA A 202 3.49 26.81 6.31
CA ALA A 202 4.59 27.37 5.57
C ALA A 202 5.86 26.56 5.86
N ALA A 203 6.80 26.55 4.92
CA ALA A 203 8.09 25.93 5.14
C ALA A 203 8.79 26.54 6.38
N PRO A 204 9.51 25.73 7.19
CA PRO A 204 10.14 26.22 8.40
C PRO A 204 11.09 27.38 8.10
N GLY A 205 11.00 28.45 8.89
CA GLY A 205 11.81 29.66 8.74
C GLY A 205 11.22 30.74 7.81
N THR A 206 10.07 30.49 7.16
CA THR A 206 9.41 31.50 6.31
C THR A 206 8.31 32.30 7.02
N CYS A 207 7.95 31.92 8.26
CA CYS A 207 6.88 32.53 9.04
C CYS A 207 7.02 32.13 10.52
N SER A 208 6.92 33.08 11.45
CA SER A 208 7.04 32.84 12.90
C SER A 208 5.78 32.24 13.52
N ASP A 209 4.61 32.49 12.91
CA ASP A 209 3.29 32.20 13.48
C ASP A 209 2.54 31.13 12.67
N CYS A 210 3.25 30.42 11.79
CA CYS A 210 2.65 29.39 10.95
C CYS A 210 2.67 28.03 11.66
N THR A 211 1.66 27.22 11.36
CA THR A 211 1.60 25.85 11.83
C THR A 211 2.62 25.03 11.06
N ASN A 212 3.46 24.28 11.77
CA ASN A 212 4.33 23.29 11.16
C ASN A 212 3.67 21.92 11.30
N LEU A 213 3.63 21.18 10.19
CA LEU A 213 3.29 19.76 10.18
C LEU A 213 4.55 18.99 9.79
N ILE A 214 5.03 18.16 10.72
CA ILE A 214 6.15 17.25 10.48
C ILE A 214 5.60 15.83 10.57
N LEU A 215 5.88 15.04 9.53
CA LEU A 215 5.57 13.62 9.46
C LEU A 215 6.89 12.87 9.54
N THR A 216 7.08 12.04 10.54
CA THR A 216 8.27 11.19 10.63
C THR A 216 7.86 9.75 10.48
N ASP A 217 8.46 9.10 9.50
CA ASP A 217 8.45 7.66 9.36
C ASP A 217 9.67 7.11 10.11
N LEU A 218 9.38 6.48 11.25
CA LEU A 218 10.36 5.91 12.17
C LEU A 218 10.94 4.59 11.63
N ASN A 219 10.33 3.97 10.61
CA ASN A 219 10.83 2.75 9.98
C ASN A 219 11.87 3.03 8.89
N ASN A 220 11.65 4.05 8.08
CA ASN A 220 12.55 4.38 6.97
C ASN A 220 13.41 5.61 7.23
N THR A 221 13.35 6.19 8.44
CA THR A 221 14.09 7.40 8.88
C THR A 221 13.81 8.64 8.03
N LYS A 222 12.75 8.63 7.22
CA LYS A 222 12.37 9.77 6.40
C LYS A 222 11.45 10.69 7.19
N SER A 223 11.85 11.94 7.25
CA SER A 223 10.99 13.01 7.74
C SER A 223 10.48 13.81 6.55
N TYR A 224 9.19 14.10 6.56
CA TYR A 224 8.53 14.97 5.61
C TYR A 224 8.06 16.22 6.34
N ILE A 225 8.17 17.34 5.66
CA ILE A 225 7.72 18.63 6.17
C ILE A 225 6.69 19.23 5.23
N ALA A 226 5.60 19.72 5.81
CA ALA A 226 4.64 20.48 5.07
C ALA A 226 5.23 21.84 4.65
N THR A 227 5.13 22.15 3.37
CA THR A 227 5.71 23.34 2.74
C THR A 227 4.66 24.39 2.39
N ARG A 228 3.39 23.99 2.23
CA ARG A 228 2.25 24.86 1.92
C ARG A 228 0.92 24.18 2.27
N GLY A 229 -0.15 24.97 2.43
CA GLY A 229 -1.51 24.49 2.59
C GLY A 229 -2.17 25.00 3.86
N SER A 230 -3.16 24.29 4.38
CA SER A 230 -3.91 24.69 5.56
C SER A 230 -4.17 23.54 6.52
N VAL A 231 -4.23 23.88 7.81
CA VAL A 231 -4.70 23.02 8.89
C VAL A 231 -5.81 23.78 9.61
N THR A 232 -6.93 23.11 9.88
CA THR A 232 -8.10 23.68 10.54
C THR A 232 -8.48 22.82 11.73
N ARG A 233 -8.66 23.43 12.89
CA ARG A 233 -9.16 22.76 14.09
C ARG A 233 -10.62 23.14 14.34
N ASN A 234 -11.49 22.15 14.39
CA ASN A 234 -12.90 22.31 14.76
C ASN A 234 -13.24 21.38 15.95
N GLY A 235 -13.22 21.94 17.16
CA GLY A 235 -13.35 21.17 18.39
C GLY A 235 -12.22 20.14 18.55
N LYS A 236 -12.59 18.85 18.58
CA LYS A 236 -11.67 17.71 18.63
C LYS A 236 -11.18 17.26 17.24
N GLY A 237 -11.78 17.78 16.17
CA GLY A 237 -11.38 17.46 14.80
C GLY A 237 -10.25 18.36 14.31
N VAL A 238 -9.22 17.77 13.71
CA VAL A 238 -8.18 18.48 12.97
C VAL A 238 -8.22 18.03 11.52
N THR A 239 -8.51 18.93 10.60
CA THR A 239 -8.48 18.68 9.16
C THR A 239 -7.30 19.40 8.54
N PHE A 240 -6.62 18.76 7.60
CA PHE A 240 -5.48 19.35 6.91
C PHE A 240 -5.52 19.06 5.42
N ASN A 241 -5.00 20.01 4.65
CA ASN A 241 -4.75 19.90 3.22
C ASN A 241 -3.46 20.64 2.92
N VAL A 242 -2.38 19.90 2.79
CA VAL A 242 -1.01 20.42 2.75
C VAL A 242 -0.21 19.76 1.65
N SER A 243 0.79 20.47 1.12
CA SER A 243 1.85 19.82 0.38
C SER A 243 3.03 19.54 1.29
N VAL A 244 3.58 18.34 1.22
CA VAL A 244 4.74 17.90 2.00
C VAL A 244 5.93 17.62 1.08
N MET A 245 7.13 17.68 1.62
CA MET A 245 8.38 17.37 0.93
C MET A 245 9.31 16.61 1.88
N GLU A 246 10.13 15.70 1.37
CA GLU A 246 11.14 15.04 2.19
C GLU A 246 12.15 16.09 2.71
N MET A 247 12.48 16.08 4.00
CA MET A 247 13.36 17.08 4.61
C MET A 247 14.74 17.12 3.93
N ASN A 248 15.27 15.96 3.54
CA ASN A 248 16.55 15.89 2.82
C ASN A 248 16.49 16.62 1.48
N ASP A 249 15.39 16.50 0.75
CA ASP A 249 15.20 17.20 -0.52
C ASP A 249 15.14 18.73 -0.29
N MET A 250 14.43 19.17 0.74
CA MET A 250 14.34 20.60 1.07
C MET A 250 15.71 21.22 1.38
N LEU A 251 16.58 20.50 2.11
CA LEU A 251 17.95 20.94 2.40
C LEU A 251 18.83 21.03 1.16
N ASN A 252 18.53 20.24 0.12
CA ASN A 252 19.26 20.22 -1.14
C ASN A 252 18.73 21.24 -2.18
N GLY A 253 17.83 22.15 -1.78
CA GLY A 253 17.34 23.23 -2.63
C GLY A 253 16.22 22.84 -3.60
N GLY A 254 15.57 21.69 -3.41
CA GLY A 254 14.43 21.27 -4.21
C GLY A 254 14.05 19.81 -4.01
N GLY A 255 12.83 19.43 -4.36
CA GLY A 255 12.32 18.10 -4.07
C GLY A 255 11.01 17.80 -4.74
N THR A 256 10.62 16.53 -4.67
CA THR A 256 9.26 16.15 -5.07
C THR A 256 8.31 16.58 -3.95
N SER A 257 7.35 17.44 -4.30
CA SER A 257 6.28 17.80 -3.39
C SER A 257 5.11 16.83 -3.54
N TYR A 258 4.61 16.35 -2.42
CA TYR A 258 3.46 15.45 -2.31
C TYR A 258 2.26 16.17 -1.73
N SER A 259 1.04 15.85 -2.16
CA SER A 259 -0.18 16.41 -1.57
C SER A 259 -0.73 15.46 -0.51
N LEU A 260 -1.13 16.02 0.62
CA LEU A 260 -1.64 15.30 1.76
C LEU A 260 -2.88 15.99 2.31
N SER A 261 -3.98 15.25 2.39
CA SER A 261 -5.19 15.69 3.07
C SER A 261 -5.73 14.60 3.98
N GLY A 262 -6.34 15.02 5.09
CA GLY A 262 -6.91 14.11 6.07
C GLY A 262 -7.66 14.83 7.17
N THR A 263 -8.40 14.06 7.97
CA THR A 263 -9.04 14.52 9.20
C THR A 263 -8.66 13.56 10.32
N ILE A 264 -8.37 14.10 11.49
CA ILE A 264 -8.05 13.37 12.72
C ILE A 264 -9.06 13.81 13.78
N THR A 265 -9.47 12.88 14.64
CA THR A 265 -10.26 13.18 15.83
C THR A 265 -9.39 12.90 17.06
N CYS A 266 -9.16 13.91 17.91
CA CYS A 266 -8.48 13.71 19.20
C CYS A 266 -9.40 12.88 20.14
N GLU A 267 -8.82 11.91 20.84
CA GLU A 267 -9.47 11.25 21.99
C GLU A 267 -9.32 12.13 23.25
N ASP A 268 -10.13 11.86 24.28
CA ASP A 268 -10.10 12.57 25.58
C ASP A 268 -9.06 11.99 26.54
#